data_AF-A0A959LKV3-F1
#
_entry.id   AF-A0A959LKV3-F1
#
_cell.length_a   1.000
_cell.length_b   1.000
_cell.length_c   1.000
_cell.angle_alpha   90.00
_cell.angle_beta   90.00
_cell.angle_gamma   90.00
#
_symmetry.space_group_name_H-M   'P 1'
#
loop_
_entity.id
_entity.type
_entity.pdbx_description
1 polymer ?
#
loop_
_entity_poly.entity_id
_entity_poly.type
_entity_poly.pdbx_seq_one_letter_code
_entity_poly.pdbx_strand_id
1 'polypeptide(L)'
;MPLRFLALLLIICCSARQGYTQERKVAKIVIDPGHGGDKPGAIGHFTKEKDLALAISLKLGEIIRKNLKDREVIFTRTTDVDVHWAERHEIANRAKANLFVSVHINSTPPKRRRIKSGGKYRTVYDKTTDANGTEVLVLGLTRVSQKEESIGEYSENITEEDGLLDEKD
;
A
#
# COMPACT_ATOMS: atom_id res chain seq x y z
N MET A 1 28.49 -54.13 6.57
CA MET A 1 28.71 -52.67 6.56
C MET A 1 28.72 -52.19 8.00
N PRO A 2 29.80 -51.55 8.50
CA PRO A 2 29.92 -51.23 9.91
C PRO A 2 28.85 -50.23 10.36
N LEU A 3 28.13 -50.59 11.42
CA LEU A 3 27.01 -49.86 12.04
C LEU A 3 27.32 -48.38 12.34
N ARG A 4 28.61 -48.05 12.47
CA ARG A 4 29.14 -46.69 12.66
C ARG A 4 28.94 -45.77 11.45
N PHE A 5 28.97 -46.31 10.23
CA PHE A 5 28.72 -45.52 9.02
C PHE A 5 27.24 -45.17 8.84
N LEU A 6 26.34 -46.06 9.27
CA LEU A 6 24.89 -45.81 9.21
C LEU A 6 24.46 -44.75 10.23
N ALA A 7 25.07 -44.75 11.42
CA ALA A 7 24.82 -43.73 12.45
C ALA A 7 25.30 -42.33 12.01
N LEU A 8 26.43 -42.24 11.31
CA LEU A 8 26.95 -40.97 10.79
C LEU A 8 26.06 -40.39 9.67
N LEU A 9 25.51 -41.26 8.80
CA LEU A 9 24.57 -40.86 7.75
C LEU A 9 23.23 -40.38 8.32
N LEU A 10 22.77 -40.99 9.42
CA LEU A 10 21.53 -40.62 10.11
C LEU A 10 21.62 -39.23 10.78
N ILE A 11 22.79 -38.90 11.34
CA ILE A 11 23.06 -37.59 11.98
C ILE A 11 23.07 -36.47 10.93
N ILE A 12 23.70 -36.69 9.77
CA ILE A 12 23.72 -35.72 8.65
C ILE A 12 22.31 -35.51 8.07
N CYS A 13 21.48 -36.57 8.02
CA CYS A 13 20.09 -36.47 7.55
C CYS A 13 19.17 -35.75 8.55
N CYS A 14 19.48 -35.82 9.86
CA CYS A 14 18.69 -35.18 10.92
C CYS A 14 18.96 -33.67 11.06
N SER A 15 20.14 -33.19 10.65
CA SER A 15 20.48 -31.75 10.66
C SER A 15 19.86 -30.96 9.50
N ALA A 16 19.26 -31.62 8.50
CA ALA A 16 18.81 -30.99 7.26
C ALA A 16 17.43 -30.30 7.35
N ARG A 17 16.85 -30.11 8.54
CA ARG A 17 15.56 -29.41 8.71
C ARG A 17 15.52 -28.49 9.93
N GLN A 18 16.54 -27.67 10.11
CA GLN A 18 16.31 -26.40 10.80
C GLN A 18 15.75 -25.43 9.75
N GLY A 19 14.42 -25.43 9.58
CA GLY A 19 13.75 -24.37 8.84
C GLY A 19 14.00 -23.06 9.58
N TYR A 20 15.03 -22.31 9.19
CA TYR A 20 15.21 -20.96 9.69
C TYR A 20 14.04 -20.12 9.18
N THR A 21 13.05 -19.90 10.03
CA THR A 21 12.13 -18.78 9.88
C THR A 21 12.96 -17.51 10.12
N GLN A 22 13.68 -17.05 9.09
CA GLN A 22 14.27 -15.72 9.11
C GLN A 22 13.13 -14.74 9.33
N GLU A 23 13.10 -14.10 10.50
CA GLU A 23 12.22 -12.98 10.78
C GLU A 23 12.49 -11.94 9.69
N ARG A 24 11.55 -11.80 8.74
CA ARG A 24 11.78 -11.01 7.53
C ARG A 24 11.73 -9.55 7.88
N LYS A 25 12.90 -9.01 8.22
CA LYS A 25 13.12 -7.61 8.53
C LYS A 25 12.72 -6.74 7.34
N VAL A 26 11.78 -5.81 7.52
CA VAL A 26 11.44 -4.79 6.52
C VAL A 26 12.63 -3.85 6.39
N ALA A 27 13.57 -4.06 5.47
CA ALA A 27 14.78 -3.25 5.35
C ALA A 27 14.62 -2.08 4.37
N LYS A 28 13.83 -2.25 3.31
CA LYS A 28 13.60 -1.23 2.28
C LYS A 28 12.13 -0.90 2.16
N ILE A 29 11.82 0.38 2.25
CA ILE A 29 10.45 0.92 2.19
C ILE A 29 10.38 1.90 1.04
N VAL A 30 9.45 1.66 0.12
CA VAL A 30 9.11 2.63 -0.93
C VAL A 30 7.86 3.37 -0.51
N ILE A 31 7.91 4.70 -0.56
CA ILE A 31 6.78 5.59 -0.30
C ILE A 31 6.39 6.22 -1.62
N ASP A 32 5.12 6.08 -1.97
CA ASP A 32 4.54 6.57 -3.20
C ASP A 32 3.53 7.69 -2.91
N PRO A 33 3.91 8.96 -3.09
CA PRO A 33 2.94 10.05 -3.01
C PRO A 33 2.05 10.03 -4.26
N GLY A 34 0.75 9.82 -4.05
CA GLY A 34 -0.25 9.72 -5.10
C GLY A 34 -0.26 10.94 -6.04
N HIS A 35 -0.62 10.70 -7.31
CA HIS A 35 -0.73 11.73 -8.36
C HIS A 35 0.55 12.56 -8.57
N GLY A 36 0.43 13.81 -9.04
CA GLY A 36 1.55 14.73 -9.31
C GLY A 36 1.44 15.42 -10.67
N GLY A 37 2.12 16.55 -10.84
CA GLY A 37 2.11 17.32 -12.09
C GLY A 37 0.70 17.74 -12.50
N ASP A 38 0.29 17.37 -13.71
CA ASP A 38 -1.05 17.68 -14.26
C ASP A 38 -2.17 16.78 -13.70
N LYS A 39 -1.84 15.79 -12.87
CA LYS A 39 -2.81 14.94 -12.18
C LYS A 39 -3.01 15.49 -10.77
N PRO A 40 -4.10 16.22 -10.47
CA PRO A 40 -4.32 16.81 -9.15
C PRO A 40 -4.84 15.79 -8.10
N GLY A 41 -5.42 14.68 -8.55
CA GLY A 41 -6.22 13.80 -7.69
C GLY A 41 -7.52 14.48 -7.24
N ALA A 42 -8.03 14.10 -6.07
CA ALA A 42 -9.16 14.74 -5.43
C ALA A 42 -8.90 16.24 -5.19
N ILE A 43 -9.94 17.05 -5.44
CA ILE A 43 -9.87 18.51 -5.28
C ILE A 43 -10.79 18.89 -4.12
N GLY A 44 -10.17 19.38 -3.04
CA GLY A 44 -10.87 19.99 -1.91
C GLY A 44 -11.23 21.45 -2.17
N HIS A 45 -11.76 22.13 -1.16
CA HIS A 45 -12.13 23.55 -1.30
C HIS A 45 -10.92 24.46 -1.55
N PHE A 46 -9.76 24.12 -0.97
CA PHE A 46 -8.52 24.90 -1.08
C PHE A 46 -7.28 24.02 -1.31
N THR A 47 -7.46 22.71 -1.45
CA THR A 47 -6.38 21.72 -1.44
C THR A 47 -6.50 20.80 -2.64
N LYS A 48 -5.37 20.26 -3.09
CA LYS A 48 -5.31 19.17 -4.06
C LYS A 48 -4.66 17.97 -3.39
N GLU A 49 -5.16 16.79 -3.69
CA GLU A 49 -4.63 15.54 -3.17
C GLU A 49 -3.13 15.41 -3.45
N LYS A 50 -2.68 15.72 -4.68
CA LYS A 50 -1.25 15.61 -5.04
C LYS A 50 -0.30 16.38 -4.11
N ASP A 51 -0.75 17.53 -3.59
CA ASP A 51 0.06 18.44 -2.77
C ASP A 51 0.13 17.92 -1.33
N LEU A 52 -1.03 17.51 -0.80
CA LEU A 52 -1.12 16.95 0.54
C LEU A 52 -0.47 15.56 0.63
N ALA A 53 -0.68 14.70 -0.37
CA ALA A 53 -0.04 13.39 -0.46
C ALA A 53 1.48 13.52 -0.45
N LEU A 54 2.05 14.45 -1.24
CA LEU A 54 3.48 14.73 -1.23
C LEU A 54 3.98 15.18 0.15
N ALA A 55 3.30 16.16 0.76
CA ALA A 55 3.69 16.68 2.06
C ALA A 55 3.66 15.60 3.16
N ILE A 56 2.61 14.77 3.17
CA ILE A 56 2.46 13.65 4.12
C ILE A 56 3.56 12.61 3.90
N SER A 57 3.78 12.19 2.65
CA SER A 57 4.80 11.19 2.30
C SER A 57 6.21 11.64 2.68
N LEU A 58 6.58 12.89 2.40
CA LEU A 58 7.90 13.42 2.76
C LEU A 58 8.10 13.39 4.28
N LYS A 59 7.09 13.85 5.04
CA LYS A 59 7.11 13.80 6.50
C LYS A 59 7.18 12.36 7.04
N LEU A 60 6.46 11.42 6.42
CA LEU A 60 6.52 10.01 6.78
C LEU A 60 7.95 9.46 6.59
N GLY A 61 8.58 9.74 5.45
CA GLY A 61 9.95 9.29 5.20
C GLY A 61 10.98 9.91 6.15
N GLU A 62 10.81 11.18 6.54
CA GLU A 62 11.63 11.81 7.58
C GLU A 62 11.48 11.11 8.94
N ILE A 63 10.25 10.81 9.34
CA ILE A 63 9.96 10.09 10.60
C ILE A 63 10.59 8.70 10.58
N ILE A 64 10.46 7.96 9.46
CA ILE A 64 11.06 6.63 9.32
C ILE A 64 12.59 6.74 9.42
N ARG A 65 13.23 7.63 8.65
CA ARG A 65 14.69 7.81 8.67
C ARG A 65 15.21 8.20 10.06
N LYS A 66 14.44 9.01 10.80
CA LYS A 66 14.80 9.44 12.16
C LYS A 66 14.73 8.31 13.19
N ASN A 67 13.66 7.51 13.14
CA ASN A 67 13.35 6.53 14.19
C ASN A 67 13.84 5.11 13.86
N LEU A 68 13.97 4.76 12.58
CA LEU A 68 14.33 3.44 12.09
C LEU A 68 15.57 3.53 11.19
N LYS A 69 16.73 3.73 11.83
CA LYS A 69 18.01 4.04 11.14
C LYS A 69 18.54 2.91 10.25
N ASP A 70 18.03 1.70 10.43
CA ASP A 70 18.35 0.49 9.68
C ASP A 70 17.34 0.22 8.55
N ARG A 71 16.60 1.26 8.13
CA ARG A 71 15.62 1.24 7.03
C ARG A 71 16.03 2.21 5.94
N GLU A 72 16.04 1.71 4.71
CA GLU A 72 16.19 2.54 3.52
C GLU A 72 14.81 3.03 3.08
N VAL A 73 14.67 4.35 2.87
CA VAL A 73 13.43 4.98 2.39
C VAL A 73 13.65 5.54 0.99
N ILE A 74 12.88 5.02 0.05
CA ILE A 74 12.89 5.39 -1.37
C ILE A 74 11.55 6.02 -1.71
N PHE A 75 11.55 7.08 -2.51
CA PHE A 75 10.33 7.75 -2.96
C PHE A 75 10.11 7.53 -4.45
N THR A 76 8.86 7.35 -4.89
CA THR A 76 8.55 7.38 -6.33
C THR A 76 8.66 8.79 -6.90
N ARG A 77 8.33 9.81 -6.10
CA ARG A 77 8.59 11.24 -6.38
C ARG A 77 8.86 12.02 -5.08
N THR A 78 9.64 13.08 -5.18
CA THR A 78 9.91 14.03 -4.07
C THR A 78 9.52 15.47 -4.41
N THR A 79 9.02 15.70 -5.62
CA THR A 79 8.55 16.99 -6.14
C THR A 79 7.19 16.83 -6.80
N ASP A 80 6.60 17.94 -7.26
CA ASP A 80 5.34 17.96 -8.01
C ASP A 80 5.56 17.54 -9.47
N VAL A 81 5.76 16.24 -9.67
CA VAL A 81 5.88 15.61 -11.00
C VAL A 81 4.92 14.44 -11.08
N ASP A 82 4.33 14.22 -12.26
CA ASP A 82 3.55 13.00 -12.51
C ASP A 82 4.52 11.84 -12.72
N VAL A 83 4.25 10.71 -12.06
CA VAL A 83 4.96 9.45 -12.28
C VAL A 83 3.95 8.45 -12.79
N HIS A 84 4.24 7.85 -13.94
CA HIS A 84 3.35 6.87 -14.55
C HIS A 84 3.13 5.67 -13.61
N TRP A 85 1.90 5.14 -13.56
CA TRP A 85 1.53 4.08 -12.61
C TRP A 85 2.46 2.86 -12.71
N ALA A 86 2.81 2.41 -13.91
CA ALA A 86 3.73 1.28 -14.10
C ALA A 86 5.12 1.55 -13.49
N GLU A 87 5.66 2.76 -13.71
CA GLU A 87 6.96 3.17 -13.19
C GLU A 87 6.99 3.18 -11.65
N ARG A 88 5.87 3.52 -10.99
CA ARG A 88 5.77 3.48 -9.51
C ARG A 88 6.03 2.08 -8.95
N HIS A 89 5.44 1.05 -9.58
CA HIS A 89 5.62 -0.34 -9.18
C HIS A 89 7.02 -0.84 -9.57
N GLU A 90 7.53 -0.44 -10.75
CA GLU A 90 8.87 -0.78 -11.18
C GLU A 90 9.96 -0.24 -10.25
N ILE A 91 9.81 0.98 -9.72
CA ILE A 91 10.73 1.55 -8.72
C ILE A 91 10.83 0.61 -7.51
N ALA A 92 9.70 0.07 -7.04
CA ALA A 92 9.68 -0.85 -5.91
C ALA A 92 10.33 -2.20 -6.23
N ASN A 93 10.03 -2.75 -7.41
CA ASN A 93 10.58 -4.01 -7.88
C ASN A 93 12.11 -3.91 -8.09
N ARG A 94 12.58 -2.86 -8.77
CA ARG A 94 14.03 -2.61 -8.99
C ARG A 94 14.76 -2.40 -7.67
N ALA A 95 14.16 -1.72 -6.70
CA ALA A 95 14.72 -1.53 -5.37
C ALA A 95 14.75 -2.82 -4.52
N LYS A 96 13.97 -3.84 -4.91
CA LYS A 96 13.66 -5.03 -4.09
C LYS A 96 13.08 -4.63 -2.73
N ALA A 97 12.11 -3.71 -2.77
CA ALA A 97 11.47 -3.20 -1.56
C ALA A 97 10.76 -4.32 -0.79
N ASN A 98 10.77 -4.23 0.54
CA ASN A 98 10.02 -5.15 1.40
C ASN A 98 8.61 -4.65 1.66
N LEU A 99 8.41 -3.33 1.56
CA LEU A 99 7.15 -2.66 1.80
C LEU A 99 6.99 -1.51 0.79
N PHE A 100 5.79 -1.39 0.22
CA PHE A 100 5.37 -0.27 -0.61
C PHE A 100 4.19 0.42 0.08
N VAL A 101 4.29 1.73 0.29
CA VAL A 101 3.28 2.54 0.96
C VAL A 101 2.82 3.62 -0.01
N SER A 102 1.60 3.49 -0.54
CA SER A 102 1.00 4.55 -1.36
C SER A 102 0.12 5.45 -0.49
N VAL A 103 0.26 6.76 -0.67
CA VAL A 103 -0.46 7.77 0.12
C VAL A 103 -1.40 8.54 -0.80
N HIS A 104 -2.70 8.40 -0.53
CA HIS A 104 -3.78 9.02 -1.27
C HIS A 104 -4.78 9.69 -0.32
N ILE A 105 -5.58 10.61 -0.85
CA ILE A 105 -6.65 11.30 -0.12
C ILE A 105 -7.92 11.14 -0.94
N ASN A 106 -8.74 10.18 -0.53
CA ASN A 106 -9.94 9.81 -1.27
C ASN A 106 -11.02 10.92 -1.20
N SER A 107 -11.98 10.87 -2.11
CA SER A 107 -13.15 11.75 -2.13
C SER A 107 -14.40 10.99 -2.54
N THR A 108 -15.53 11.35 -1.93
CA THR A 108 -16.84 10.78 -2.26
C THR A 108 -17.76 11.84 -2.86
N PRO A 109 -18.60 11.48 -3.85
CA PRO A 109 -19.51 12.43 -4.48
C PRO A 109 -20.57 12.93 -3.47
N PRO A 110 -21.02 14.19 -3.59
CA PRO A 110 -22.03 14.74 -2.70
C PRO A 110 -23.39 14.04 -2.86
N LYS A 111 -24.14 13.90 -1.77
CA LYS A 111 -25.49 13.33 -1.80
C LYS A 111 -26.44 14.28 -2.52
N ARG A 112 -27.10 13.80 -3.58
CA ARG A 112 -28.08 14.58 -4.34
C ARG A 112 -29.47 14.40 -3.75
N ARG A 113 -30.10 15.48 -3.28
CA ARG A 113 -31.48 15.47 -2.78
C ARG A 113 -32.36 16.40 -3.61
N ARG A 114 -33.60 15.97 -3.86
CA ARG A 114 -34.62 16.80 -4.55
C ARG A 114 -35.58 17.32 -3.49
N ILE A 115 -35.62 18.63 -3.30
CA ILE A 115 -36.51 19.28 -2.32
C ILE A 115 -37.61 20.06 -3.02
N LYS A 116 -38.77 20.17 -2.38
CA LYS A 116 -39.89 21.01 -2.85
C LYS A 116 -39.92 22.29 -2.03
N SER A 117 -39.90 23.45 -2.70
CA SER A 117 -39.99 24.76 -2.06
C SER A 117 -40.89 25.66 -2.91
N GLY A 118 -41.94 26.23 -2.30
CA GLY A 118 -42.91 27.08 -3.01
C GLY A 118 -43.61 26.40 -4.19
N GLY A 119 -43.90 25.09 -4.09
CA GLY A 119 -44.53 24.32 -5.17
C GLY A 119 -43.59 23.85 -6.29
N LYS A 120 -42.35 24.34 -6.35
CA LYS A 120 -41.33 23.96 -7.34
C LYS A 120 -40.32 22.97 -6.75
N TYR A 121 -39.81 22.07 -7.60
CA TYR A 121 -38.73 21.17 -7.21
C TYR A 121 -37.36 21.80 -7.50
N ARG A 122 -36.41 21.64 -6.58
CA ARG A 122 -35.00 22.02 -6.75
C ARG A 122 -34.09 20.87 -6.36
N THR A 123 -33.00 20.70 -7.09
CA THR A 123 -31.92 19.76 -6.72
C THR A 123 -30.95 20.48 -5.80
N VAL A 124 -30.68 19.90 -4.65
CA VAL A 124 -29.70 20.38 -3.67
C VAL A 124 -28.64 19.32 -3.49
N TYR A 125 -27.39 19.75 -3.44
CA TYR A 125 -26.23 18.90 -3.20
C TYR A 125 -25.83 19.05 -1.74
N ASP A 126 -25.88 17.95 -1.01
CA ASP A 126 -25.37 17.87 0.33
C ASP A 126 -23.92 17.39 0.26
N LYS A 127 -23.00 18.26 0.67
CA LYS A 127 -21.56 17.96 0.71
C LYS A 127 -21.16 17.24 2.00
N THR A 128 -22.10 17.02 2.93
CA THR A 128 -21.83 16.17 4.09
C THR A 128 -21.70 14.72 3.64
N THR A 129 -20.53 14.14 3.89
CA THR A 129 -20.24 12.74 3.68
C THR A 129 -20.25 12.04 5.03
N ASP A 130 -20.84 10.85 5.09
CA ASP A 130 -20.76 9.96 6.25
C ASP A 130 -19.58 8.97 6.11
N ALA A 131 -18.83 9.04 5.00
CA ALA A 131 -17.67 8.19 4.75
C ALA A 131 -16.52 8.62 5.65
N ASN A 132 -16.28 7.81 6.68
CA ASN A 132 -15.26 8.03 7.69
C ASN A 132 -14.34 6.80 7.67
N GLY A 133 -13.06 6.97 7.41
CA GLY A 133 -12.10 5.86 7.41
C GLY A 133 -10.79 6.20 6.70
N THR A 134 -9.76 5.39 6.96
CA THR A 134 -8.51 5.38 6.18
C THR A 134 -8.56 4.14 5.30
N GLU A 135 -8.50 4.32 3.98
CA GLU A 135 -8.36 3.20 3.05
C GLU A 135 -6.88 2.81 2.97
N VAL A 136 -6.55 1.58 3.34
CA VAL A 136 -5.20 1.03 3.26
C VAL A 136 -5.23 -0.13 2.29
N LEU A 137 -4.71 0.07 1.07
CA LEU A 137 -4.58 -0.99 0.08
C LEU A 137 -3.24 -1.71 0.25
N VAL A 138 -3.27 -2.96 0.71
CA VAL A 138 -2.08 -3.80 0.87
C VAL A 138 -1.97 -4.75 -0.31
N LEU A 139 -1.08 -4.44 -1.26
CA LEU A 139 -0.76 -5.31 -2.40
C LEU A 139 0.52 -6.11 -2.12
N GLY A 140 0.37 -7.39 -1.79
CA GLY A 140 1.48 -8.32 -1.58
C GLY A 140 1.72 -9.18 -2.82
N LEU A 141 2.65 -8.79 -3.69
CA LEU A 141 3.02 -9.55 -4.91
C LEU A 141 3.84 -10.81 -4.64
N THR A 142 4.39 -10.96 -3.43
CA THR A 142 4.97 -12.23 -2.99
C THR A 142 4.28 -12.67 -1.71
N ARG A 143 3.67 -13.87 -1.74
CA ARG A 143 3.11 -14.66 -0.63
C ARG A 143 1.60 -14.55 -0.42
N VAL A 144 0.88 -15.35 -1.19
CA VAL A 144 -0.55 -15.66 -1.02
C VAL A 144 -0.88 -16.02 0.44
N SER A 145 -0.02 -16.74 1.16
CA SER A 145 -0.26 -17.13 2.55
C SER A 145 -0.15 -15.99 3.58
N GLN A 146 0.57 -14.90 3.28
CA GLN A 146 0.67 -13.73 4.17
C GLN A 146 -0.42 -12.70 3.90
N LYS A 147 -0.99 -12.71 2.68
CA LYS A 147 -2.21 -11.96 2.36
C LYS A 147 -3.34 -12.38 3.31
N GLU A 148 -3.57 -13.69 3.50
CA GLU A 148 -4.59 -14.23 4.40
C GLU A 148 -4.42 -13.80 5.87
N GLU A 149 -3.17 -13.75 6.36
CA GLU A 149 -2.87 -13.33 7.75
C GLU A 149 -3.09 -11.83 7.95
N SER A 150 -2.68 -10.99 6.98
CA SER A 150 -2.91 -9.53 7.02
C SER A 150 -4.37 -9.13 6.81
N ILE A 151 -5.14 -9.94 6.08
CA ILE A 151 -6.58 -9.78 5.86
C ILE A 151 -7.37 -10.05 7.15
N GLY A 152 -6.91 -11.00 7.97
CA GLY A 152 -7.59 -11.36 9.23
C GLY A 152 -7.67 -10.22 10.26
N GLU A 153 -6.74 -9.26 10.20
CA GLU A 153 -6.66 -8.15 11.16
C GLU A 153 -7.48 -6.91 10.74
N TYR A 154 -7.91 -6.80 9.46
CA TYR A 154 -8.63 -5.64 8.90
C TYR A 154 -9.87 -6.03 8.06
N SER A 155 -10.46 -7.19 8.33
CA SER A 155 -11.43 -7.91 7.48
C SER A 155 -12.76 -7.21 7.18
N GLU A 156 -13.04 -6.01 7.70
CA GLU A 156 -14.35 -5.37 7.55
C GLU A 156 -14.57 -4.59 6.24
N ASN A 157 -13.58 -4.42 5.35
CA ASN A 157 -13.74 -3.64 4.12
C ASN A 157 -13.10 -4.26 2.87
N ILE A 158 -13.45 -5.52 2.55
CA ILE A 158 -12.96 -6.18 1.32
C ILE A 158 -14.02 -6.10 0.23
N THR A 159 -13.74 -5.34 -0.82
CA THR A 159 -14.30 -5.55 -2.16
C THR A 159 -13.20 -6.10 -3.05
N GLU A 160 -13.35 -7.35 -3.48
CA GLU A 160 -12.47 -7.92 -4.50
C GLU A 160 -12.85 -7.29 -5.85
N GLU A 161 -11.95 -6.49 -6.43
CA GLU A 161 -12.06 -6.10 -7.83
C GLU A 161 -11.26 -7.09 -8.70
N ASP A 162 -11.98 -7.82 -9.54
CA ASP A 162 -11.39 -8.71 -10.55
C ASP A 162 -10.61 -7.88 -11.58
N GLY A 163 -9.31 -8.16 -11.73
CA GLY A 163 -8.54 -7.75 -12.90
C GLY A 163 -7.21 -7.01 -12.66
N LEU A 164 -6.70 -6.93 -11.43
CA LEU A 164 -5.44 -6.20 -11.18
C LEU A 164 -4.15 -6.99 -11.46
N LEU A 165 -4.23 -8.30 -11.75
CA LEU A 165 -3.05 -9.14 -12.02
C LEU A 165 -3.29 -9.99 -13.28
N ASP A 166 -2.44 -9.82 -14.30
CA ASP A 166 -2.34 -10.77 -15.41
C ASP A 166 -1.71 -12.06 -14.86
N GLU A 167 -2.30 -13.21 -15.14
CA GLU A 167 -1.82 -14.53 -14.70
C GLU A 167 -0.45 -14.91 -15.28
N LYS A 168 0.14 -14.05 -16.12
CA LYS A 168 1.40 -14.28 -16.83
C LYS A 168 2.60 -13.45 -16.36
N ASP A 169 2.45 -12.63 -15.32
CA ASP A 169 3.56 -11.90 -14.68
C ASP A 169 4.25 -12.67 -13.54
#